data_AF-A0AAX2TLN4-F1
#
_entry.id   AF-A0AAX2TLN4-F1
#
_cell.length_a   1.000
_cell.length_b   1.000
_cell.length_c   1.000
_cell.angle_alpha   90.00
_cell.angle_beta   90.00
_cell.angle_gamma   90.00
#
_symmetry.space_group_name_H-M   'P 1'
#
loop_
_entity.id
_entity.type
_entity.pdbx_description
1 polymer ?
#
loop_
_entity_poly.entity_id
_entity_poly.type
_entity_poly.pdbx_seq_one_letter_code
_entity_poly.pdbx_strand_id
1 'polypeptide(L)'
;DVGLPDQDGFEVCRQIRPHYDGIICVLTARTDNIDQVLGLELGADDYIGKPIEPRVLLARLRAHLRRHRRVEPRDGSLRFGELSIDPSTRNVHLQGALLELTTAEFDLLFLLASNAGQILDRDALLRGLRGIAFDGLDRSI
;
A
#
# COMPACT_ATOMS: atom_id res chain seq x y z
N ASP A 1 4.60 0.02 20.11
CA ASP A 1 5.61 0.08 21.19
C ASP A 1 5.42 -1.14 22.07
N VAL A 2 6.45 -1.59 22.79
CA VAL A 2 6.32 -2.66 23.80
C VAL A 2 5.77 -2.09 25.11
N GLY A 3 6.27 -0.92 25.54
CA GLY A 3 5.82 -0.25 26.76
C GLY A 3 4.57 0.60 26.55
N LEU A 4 3.49 0.01 26.02
CA LEU A 4 2.20 0.70 25.93
C LEU A 4 1.59 0.88 27.34
N PRO A 5 0.81 1.93 27.59
CA PRO A 5 0.32 2.27 28.93
C PRO A 5 -0.69 1.25 29.49
N ASP A 6 -1.54 0.67 28.65
CA ASP A 6 -2.67 -0.17 29.09
C ASP A 6 -2.45 -1.67 28.92
N GLN A 7 -1.52 -2.08 28.06
CA GLN A 7 -1.27 -3.49 27.70
C GLN A 7 0.16 -3.68 27.23
N ASP A 8 0.73 -4.88 27.33
CA ASP A 8 2.06 -5.16 26.78
C ASP A 8 1.99 -5.23 25.25
N GLY A 9 2.85 -4.50 24.54
CA GLY A 9 2.90 -4.54 23.08
C GLY A 9 3.21 -5.91 22.48
N PHE A 10 3.87 -6.80 23.23
CA PHE A 10 4.04 -8.20 22.85
C PHE A 10 2.71 -8.94 22.83
N GLU A 11 1.88 -8.72 23.84
CA GLU A 11 0.57 -9.32 23.94
C GLU A 11 -0.36 -8.81 22.82
N VAL A 12 -0.27 -7.52 22.50
CA VAL A 12 -0.94 -6.95 21.32
C VAL A 12 -0.52 -7.66 20.04
N CYS A 13 0.78 -7.78 19.80
CA CYS A 13 1.31 -8.44 18.60
C CYS A 13 0.77 -9.87 18.48
N ARG A 14 0.82 -10.63 19.56
CA ARG A 14 0.34 -12.00 19.65
C ARG A 14 -1.16 -12.13 19.36
N GLN A 15 -1.97 -11.19 19.85
CA GLN A 15 -3.42 -11.19 19.66
C GLN A 15 -3.85 -10.81 18.24
N ILE A 16 -3.16 -9.84 17.61
CA ILE A 16 -3.53 -9.34 16.28
C ILE A 16 -3.01 -10.23 15.15
N ARG A 17 -1.81 -10.83 15.31
CA ARG A 17 -1.13 -11.58 14.25
C ARG A 17 -2.00 -12.67 13.57
N PRO A 18 -2.86 -13.43 14.28
CA PRO A 18 -3.72 -14.44 13.64
C PRO A 18 -4.79 -13.87 12.69
N HIS A 19 -5.13 -12.58 12.80
CA HIS A 19 -6.21 -11.95 12.04
C HIS A 19 -5.73 -10.73 11.21
N TYR A 20 -4.42 -10.44 11.22
CA TYR A 20 -3.81 -9.32 10.53
C TYR A 20 -2.60 -9.80 9.73
N ASP A 21 -2.72 -9.72 8.41
CA ASP A 21 -1.69 -10.15 7.45
C ASP A 21 -0.78 -9.02 6.97
N GLY A 22 -0.98 -7.80 7.51
CA GLY A 22 -0.12 -6.67 7.22
C GLY A 22 1.22 -6.72 7.97
N ILE A 23 2.03 -5.69 7.73
CA ILE A 23 3.33 -5.52 8.37
C ILE A 23 3.14 -5.00 9.81
N ILE A 24 3.78 -5.64 10.78
CA ILE A 24 3.84 -5.21 12.19
C ILE A 24 5.29 -4.82 12.50
N CYS A 25 5.52 -3.55 12.80
CA CYS A 25 6.83 -3.07 13.27
C CYS A 25 6.75 -2.64 14.73
N VAL A 26 7.64 -3.18 15.57
CA VAL A 26 7.79 -2.77 16.96
C VAL A 26 8.82 -1.63 17.03
N LEU A 27 8.44 -0.51 17.64
CA LEU A 27 9.34 0.62 17.92
C LEU A 27 9.34 0.88 19.43
N THR A 28 10.47 0.68 20.11
CA THR A 28 10.50 0.68 21.58
C THR A 28 11.86 1.06 22.17
N ALA A 29 11.89 1.46 23.45
CA ALA A 29 13.12 1.72 24.21
C ALA A 29 13.75 0.45 24.82
N ARG A 30 13.05 -0.69 24.79
CA ARG A 30 13.56 -1.99 25.26
C ARG A 30 14.40 -2.63 24.15
N THR A 31 15.72 -2.65 24.31
CA THR A 31 16.65 -3.07 23.26
C THR A 31 17.49 -4.29 23.65
N ASP A 32 17.09 -5.05 24.66
CA ASP A 32 17.76 -6.31 24.96
C ASP A 32 17.46 -7.35 23.87
N ASN A 33 18.43 -8.26 23.70
CA ASN A 33 18.36 -9.28 22.65
C ASN A 33 17.19 -10.25 22.87
N ILE A 34 16.78 -10.47 24.11
CA ILE A 34 15.71 -11.41 24.46
C ILE A 34 14.38 -10.85 23.96
N ASP A 35 14.10 -9.59 24.27
CA ASP A 35 12.91 -8.88 23.82
C ASP A 35 12.83 -8.76 22.30
N GLN A 36 13.97 -8.53 21.64
CA GLN A 36 14.03 -8.49 20.18
C GLN A 36 13.66 -9.85 19.57
N VAL A 37 14.21 -10.94 20.08
CA VAL A 37 13.88 -12.30 19.62
C VAL A 37 12.40 -12.59 19.88
N LEU A 38 11.92 -12.32 21.09
CA LEU A 38 10.54 -12.55 21.48
C LEU A 38 9.56 -11.79 20.57
N GLY A 39 9.83 -10.51 20.29
CA GLY A 39 8.97 -9.71 19.42
C GLY A 39 8.83 -10.28 18.02
N LEU A 40 9.92 -10.79 17.44
CA LEU A 40 9.92 -11.42 16.12
C LEU A 40 9.17 -12.76 16.14
N GLU A 41 9.38 -13.59 17.17
CA GLU A 41 8.67 -14.87 17.33
C GLU A 41 7.16 -14.70 17.53
N LEU A 42 6.73 -13.60 18.16
CA LEU A 42 5.32 -13.25 18.35
C LEU A 42 4.68 -12.62 17.10
N GLY A 43 5.42 -12.53 15.98
CA GLY A 43 4.88 -12.17 14.69
C GLY A 43 5.13 -10.74 14.24
N ALA A 44 6.07 -10.02 14.87
CA ALA A 44 6.55 -8.76 14.34
C ALA A 44 7.48 -8.99 13.13
N ASP A 45 7.35 -8.14 12.10
CA ASP A 45 8.20 -8.12 10.92
C ASP A 45 9.50 -7.33 11.13
N ASP A 46 9.50 -6.41 12.10
CA ASP A 46 10.67 -5.64 12.51
C ASP A 46 10.60 -5.29 14.00
N TYR A 47 11.77 -5.18 14.62
CA TYR A 47 11.94 -4.75 15.99
C TYR A 47 13.01 -3.66 16.04
N ILE A 48 12.61 -2.45 16.43
CA ILE A 48 13.37 -1.24 16.25
C ILE A 48 13.56 -0.55 17.60
N GLY A 49 14.82 -0.45 18.03
CA GLY A 49 15.22 0.30 19.22
C GLY A 49 15.14 1.82 19.02
N LYS A 50 14.68 2.53 20.04
CA LYS A 50 14.78 3.99 20.17
C LYS A 50 16.12 4.36 20.83
N PRO A 51 16.78 5.46 20.43
CA PRO A 51 16.38 6.39 19.37
C PRO A 51 16.69 5.85 17.98
N ILE A 52 15.85 6.18 16.99
CA ILE A 52 16.09 5.88 15.58
C ILE A 52 16.05 7.16 14.74
N GLU A 53 17.00 7.26 13.81
CA GLU A 53 17.02 8.32 12.80
C GLU A 53 15.80 8.22 11.87
N PRO A 54 15.01 9.30 11.66
CA PRO A 54 13.81 9.27 10.83
C PRO A 54 14.03 8.72 9.41
N ARG A 55 15.18 9.03 8.79
CA ARG A 55 15.53 8.51 7.46
C ARG A 55 15.73 6.99 7.45
N VAL A 56 16.27 6.43 8.53
CA VAL A 56 16.48 4.99 8.69
C VAL A 56 15.14 4.28 8.92
N LEU A 57 14.27 4.85 9.76
CA LEU A 57 12.91 4.33 9.97
C LEU A 57 12.13 4.30 8.63
N LEU A 58 12.17 5.39 7.87
CA LEU A 58 11.52 5.46 6.57
C LEU A 58 12.07 4.41 5.59
N ALA A 59 13.38 4.20 5.56
CA ALA A 59 14.01 3.19 4.71
C ALA A 59 13.55 1.77 5.08
N ARG A 60 13.46 1.45 6.38
CA ARG A 60 12.94 0.16 6.87
C ARG A 60 11.49 -0.06 6.49
N LEU A 61 10.61 0.92 6.71
CA LEU A 61 9.20 0.83 6.32
C LEU A 61 9.04 0.60 4.81
N ARG A 62 9.78 1.35 3.98
CA ARG A 62 9.79 1.15 2.52
C ARG A 62 10.28 -0.25 2.12
N ALA A 63 11.23 -0.82 2.86
CA ALA A 63 11.73 -2.16 2.59
C ALA A 63 10.67 -3.24 2.86
N HIS A 64 9.90 -3.11 3.93
CA HIS A 64 8.80 -4.03 4.25
C HIS A 64 7.65 -3.92 3.25
N LEU A 65 7.21 -2.71 2.93
CA LEU A 65 6.13 -2.48 1.94
C LEU A 65 6.48 -3.04 0.55
N ARG A 66 7.75 -2.95 0.14
CA ARG A 66 8.22 -3.57 -1.10
C ARG A 66 8.12 -5.09 -1.12
N ARG A 67 8.31 -5.76 0.02
CA ARG A 67 8.24 -7.22 0.14
C ARG A 67 6.80 -7.70 0.24
N HIS A 68 5.97 -7.01 1.02
CA HIS A 68 4.54 -7.31 1.13
C HIS A 68 3.85 -7.24 -0.24
N ARG A 69 4.18 -6.22 -1.05
CA ARG A 69 3.71 -6.09 -2.45
C ARG A 69 4.19 -7.18 -3.42
N ARG A 70 5.17 -8.02 -3.04
CA ARG A 70 5.64 -9.16 -3.85
C ARG A 70 4.94 -10.48 -3.49
N VAL A 71 4.31 -10.57 -2.32
CA VAL A 71 3.65 -11.79 -1.82
C VAL A 71 2.21 -11.91 -2.30
N GLU A 72 1.57 -10.79 -2.63
CA GLU A 72 0.37 -10.83 -3.48
C GLU A 72 0.78 -11.30 -4.88
N PRO A 73 0.25 -12.43 -5.39
CA PRO A 73 0.35 -12.71 -6.81
C PRO A 73 -0.39 -11.58 -7.51
N ARG A 74 0.36 -10.64 -8.04
CA ARG A 74 -0.16 -9.70 -9.02
C ARG A 74 -0.49 -10.52 -10.26
N ASP A 75 -1.70 -11.06 -10.30
CA ASP A 75 -2.54 -10.76 -11.45
C ASP A 75 -2.75 -9.24 -11.35
N GLY A 76 -1.75 -8.47 -11.79
CA GLY A 76 -1.76 -7.02 -11.70
C GLY A 76 -2.93 -6.44 -12.49
N SER A 77 -3.61 -7.29 -13.28
CA SER A 77 -4.78 -6.96 -14.04
C SER A 77 -6.02 -6.73 -13.17
N LEU A 78 -6.64 -5.57 -13.29
CA LEU A 78 -7.97 -5.32 -12.74
C LEU A 78 -9.03 -5.94 -13.65
N ARG A 79 -10.01 -6.66 -13.11
CA ARG A 79 -11.12 -7.28 -13.88
C ARG A 79 -12.48 -6.79 -13.41
N PHE A 80 -13.31 -6.38 -14.36
CA PHE A 80 -14.70 -5.93 -14.15
C PHE A 80 -15.60 -6.60 -15.18
N GLY A 81 -16.15 -7.77 -14.83
CA GLY A 81 -16.86 -8.60 -15.80
C GLY A 81 -15.94 -8.95 -16.98
N GLU A 82 -16.34 -8.53 -18.19
CA GLU A 82 -15.60 -8.76 -19.43
C GLU A 82 -14.45 -7.77 -19.68
N LEU A 83 -14.30 -6.74 -18.85
CA LEU A 83 -13.21 -5.77 -18.93
C LEU A 83 -12.01 -6.27 -18.13
N SER A 84 -10.82 -6.32 -18.73
CA SER A 84 -9.56 -6.58 -18.04
C SER A 84 -8.52 -5.50 -18.37
N ILE A 85 -7.88 -4.95 -17.34
CA ILE A 85 -6.90 -3.86 -17.45
C ILE A 85 -5.58 -4.34 -16.88
N ASP A 86 -4.55 -4.56 -17.69
CA ASP A 86 -3.22 -4.92 -17.23
C ASP A 86 -2.31 -3.68 -17.12
N PRO A 87 -1.97 -3.22 -15.91
CA PRO A 87 -1.11 -2.06 -15.69
C PRO A 87 0.37 -2.29 -16.02
N SER A 88 0.80 -3.55 -16.13
CA SER A 88 2.20 -3.86 -16.46
C SER A 88 2.48 -3.66 -17.95
N THR A 89 1.53 -4.06 -18.80
CA THR A 89 1.61 -3.90 -20.26
C THR A 89 0.87 -2.67 -20.78
N ARG A 90 0.05 -2.05 -19.93
CA ARG A 90 -0.91 -0.99 -20.29
C ARG A 90 -1.94 -1.43 -21.33
N ASN A 91 -2.22 -2.73 -21.39
CA ASN A 91 -3.25 -3.29 -22.26
C ASN A 91 -4.59 -3.34 -21.55
N VAL A 92 -5.64 -3.04 -22.30
CA VAL A 92 -7.02 -3.18 -21.84
C VAL A 92 -7.75 -4.07 -22.83
N HIS A 93 -8.42 -5.10 -22.33
CA HIS A 93 -9.29 -5.93 -23.15
C HIS A 93 -10.74 -5.80 -22.70
N LEU A 94 -11.66 -5.78 -23.65
CA LEU A 94 -13.09 -5.91 -23.41
C LEU A 94 -13.60 -7.10 -24.20
N GLN A 95 -14.21 -8.08 -23.53
CA GLN A 95 -14.66 -9.33 -24.14
C GLN A 95 -13.52 -10.05 -24.89
N GLY A 96 -12.30 -9.95 -24.36
CA GLY A 96 -11.08 -10.50 -24.94
C GLY A 96 -10.44 -9.67 -26.07
N ALA A 97 -11.12 -8.67 -26.64
CA ALA A 97 -10.57 -7.81 -27.68
C ALA A 97 -9.72 -6.68 -27.08
N LEU A 98 -8.50 -6.48 -27.60
CA LEU A 98 -7.62 -5.38 -27.19
C LEU A 98 -8.21 -4.03 -27.60
N LEU A 99 -8.31 -3.10 -26.64
CA LEU A 99 -8.71 -1.72 -26.87
C LEU A 99 -7.48 -0.86 -27.13
N GLU A 100 -7.50 -0.12 -28.24
CA GLU A 100 -6.51 0.93 -28.50
C GLU A 100 -6.89 2.18 -27.70
N LEU A 101 -6.15 2.43 -26.62
CA LEU A 101 -6.29 3.61 -25.78
C LEU A 101 -5.04 4.49 -25.92
N THR A 102 -5.24 5.80 -25.91
CA THR A 102 -4.15 6.74 -25.68
C THR A 102 -3.61 6.58 -24.26
N THR A 103 -2.41 7.11 -24.01
CA THR A 103 -1.80 7.12 -22.67
C THR A 103 -2.73 7.73 -21.63
N ALA A 104 -3.37 8.86 -21.95
CA ALA A 104 -4.26 9.58 -21.04
C ALA A 104 -5.55 8.80 -20.75
N GLU A 105 -6.16 8.18 -21.77
CA GLU A 105 -7.35 7.35 -21.59
C GLU A 105 -7.06 6.13 -20.73
N PHE A 106 -5.90 5.48 -20.94
CA PHE A 106 -5.46 4.38 -20.09
C PHE A 106 -5.29 4.85 -18.63
N ASP A 107 -4.60 5.97 -18.42
CA ASP A 107 -4.31 6.46 -17.06
C ASP A 107 -5.61 6.83 -16.32
N LEU A 108 -6.56 7.48 -17.01
CA LEU A 108 -7.88 7.80 -16.47
C LEU A 108 -8.67 6.53 -16.13
N LEU A 109 -8.75 5.58 -17.07
CA LEU A 109 -9.45 4.32 -16.85
C LEU A 109 -8.85 3.54 -15.67
N PHE A 110 -7.52 3.45 -15.62
CA PHE A 110 -6.81 2.76 -14.55
C PHE A 110 -7.02 3.44 -13.19
N LEU A 111 -7.04 4.79 -13.15
CA LEU A 111 -7.32 5.55 -11.94
C LEU A 111 -8.75 5.28 -11.44
N LEU A 112 -9.74 5.33 -12.32
CA LEU A 112 -11.13 5.03 -11.98
C LEU A 112 -11.30 3.58 -11.51
N ALA A 113 -10.72 2.64 -12.24
CA ALA A 113 -10.75 1.21 -11.93
C ALA A 113 -10.09 0.89 -10.58
N SER A 114 -8.96 1.53 -10.26
CA SER A 114 -8.25 1.36 -8.98
C SER A 114 -9.02 1.92 -7.78
N ASN A 115 -9.99 2.81 -8.02
CA ASN A 115 -10.84 3.43 -6.99
C ASN A 115 -12.32 3.08 -7.18
N ALA A 116 -12.61 1.93 -7.80
CA ALA A 116 -13.98 1.52 -8.08
C ALA A 116 -14.85 1.52 -6.81
N GLY A 117 -16.04 2.12 -6.89
CA GLY A 117 -16.96 2.28 -5.77
C GLY A 117 -16.77 3.56 -4.95
N GLN A 118 -15.76 4.38 -5.24
CA GLN A 118 -15.55 5.68 -4.62
C GLN A 118 -15.94 6.82 -5.57
N ILE A 119 -16.51 7.90 -5.02
CA ILE A 119 -16.76 9.12 -5.78
C ILE A 119 -15.44 9.88 -5.88
N LEU A 120 -14.93 10.03 -7.09
CA LEU A 120 -13.76 10.87 -7.38
C LEU A 120 -14.22 12.21 -7.95
N ASP A 121 -13.94 13.28 -7.21
CA ASP A 121 -14.15 14.64 -7.69
C ASP A 121 -13.08 15.04 -8.71
N ARG A 122 -13.32 16.16 -9.39
CA ARG A 122 -12.45 16.64 -10.47
C ARG A 122 -11.03 16.90 -10.00
N ASP A 123 -10.88 17.46 -8.81
CA ASP A 123 -9.58 17.75 -8.23
C ASP A 123 -8.82 16.46 -7.92
N ALA A 124 -9.50 15.42 -7.43
CA ALA A 124 -8.92 14.10 -7.21
C ALA A 124 -8.43 13.47 -8.51
N LEU A 125 -9.20 13.58 -9.59
CA LEU A 125 -8.80 13.10 -10.91
C LEU A 125 -7.55 13.82 -11.44
N LEU A 126 -7.53 15.16 -11.39
CA LEU A 126 -6.40 15.95 -11.88
C LEU A 126 -5.13 15.76 -11.05
N ARG A 127 -5.26 15.65 -9.73
CA ARG A 127 -4.14 15.28 -8.86
C ARG A 127 -3.65 13.87 -9.17
N GLY A 128 -4.56 12.92 -9.38
CA GLY A 128 -4.23 11.53 -9.68
C GLY A 128 -3.55 11.33 -11.04
N LEU A 129 -3.94 12.11 -12.05
CA LEU A 129 -3.43 11.98 -13.43
C LEU A 129 -2.22 12.87 -13.72
N ARG A 130 -2.26 14.13 -13.31
CA ARG A 130 -1.28 15.15 -13.69
C ARG A 130 -0.41 15.62 -12.52
N GLY A 131 -0.77 15.28 -11.27
CA GLY A 131 -0.06 15.74 -10.08
C GLY A 131 -0.24 17.23 -9.80
N ILE A 132 -1.20 17.90 -10.45
CA ILE A 132 -1.46 19.34 -10.34
C ILE A 132 -2.89 19.54 -9.80
N ALA A 133 -3.08 20.55 -8.94
CA ALA A 133 -4.41 20.95 -8.48
C ALA A 133 -5.22 21.61 -9.61
N PHE A 134 -6.53 21.43 -9.62
CA PHE A 134 -7.40 22.06 -10.61
C PHE A 134 -7.36 23.58 -10.47
N ASP A 135 -7.13 24.29 -11.58
CA ASP A 135 -7.04 25.76 -11.60
C ASP A 135 -8.37 26.44 -11.97
N GLY A 136 -9.44 25.67 -12.20
CA GLY A 136 -10.76 26.18 -12.57
C GLY A 136 -10.91 26.61 -14.04
N LEU A 137 -9.83 26.61 -14.83
CA LEU A 137 -9.80 27.13 -16.20
C LEU A 137 -9.74 26.01 -17.24
N ASP A 138 -9.01 24.93 -16.95
CA ASP A 138 -8.95 23.78 -17.85
C ASP A 138 -10.31 23.05 -17.88
N ARG A 139 -10.80 22.67 -19.05
CA ARG A 139 -12.04 21.87 -19.21
C ARG A 139 -11.77 20.40 -19.54
N SER A 140 -10.50 20.06 -19.79
CA SER A 140 -10.08 18.68 -19.97
C SER A 140 -10.01 17.96 -18.60
N ILE A 141 -10.28 16.66 -18.63
CA ILE A 141 -9.86 15.68 -17.62
C ILE A 141 -8.81 14.84 -18.34
#